data_AF-A0A8T7FXQ8-F1
#
_entry.id   AF-A0A8T7FXQ8-F1
#
_cell.length_a   1.000
_cell.length_b   1.000
_cell.length_c   1.000
_cell.angle_alpha   90.00
_cell.angle_beta   90.00
_cell.angle_gamma   90.00
#
_symmetry.space_group_name_H-M   'P 1'
#
loop_
_entity.id
_entity.type
_entity.pdbx_description
1 polymer ?
#
loop_
_entity_poly.entity_id
_entity_poly.type
_entity_poly.pdbx_seq_one_letter_code
_entity_poly.pdbx_strand_id
1 'polypeptide(L)'
;MELLKAYVDNGGSLVVLEDPRYFTEFGTANDPLAAYLVREWGIKLNEDVVIDPASSQNPFQAVSSLYNPNHAITQNLTSNLIVVMPQARSLSITSEKENVTQTWLISTIETAWGETDLNSEQLSNDPQVDTQGPLYLAVTGENAVTGGRVVVYGNSLFAIDVNFDVYGNGNMFINSVDWAAEQEDLLNITTRPQTQRIFMAPSNLNFLILVLLTVIVLPGMVVFFGISAWIARRRKG
;
A
#
# COMPACT_ATOMS: atom_id res chain seq x y z
N MET A 1 10.88 -5.14 -24.70
CA MET A 1 11.13 -6.16 -23.66
C MET A 1 12.60 -6.57 -23.58
N GLU A 2 13.32 -6.71 -24.70
CA GLU A 2 14.71 -7.23 -24.71
C GLU A 2 15.70 -6.43 -23.85
N LEU A 3 15.62 -5.09 -23.83
CA LEU A 3 16.53 -4.26 -23.02
C LEU A 3 16.37 -4.49 -21.52
N LEU A 4 15.13 -4.57 -21.02
CA LEU A 4 14.85 -4.80 -19.61
C LEU A 4 15.30 -6.21 -19.20
N LYS A 5 15.04 -7.22 -20.06
CA LYS A 5 15.55 -8.57 -19.84
C LYS A 5 17.08 -8.57 -19.76
N ALA A 6 17.75 -7.98 -20.75
CA ALA A 6 19.20 -7.91 -20.78
C ALA A 6 19.78 -7.20 -19.55
N TYR A 7 19.11 -6.15 -19.06
CA TYR A 7 19.51 -5.48 -17.82
C TYR A 7 19.47 -6.42 -16.62
N VAL A 8 18.38 -7.16 -16.44
CA VAL A 8 18.23 -8.09 -15.29
C VAL A 8 19.09 -9.34 -15.43
N ASP A 9 19.25 -9.86 -16.65
CA ASP A 9 20.16 -10.98 -16.93
C ASP A 9 21.64 -10.64 -16.61
N ASN A 10 21.99 -9.35 -16.59
CA ASN A 10 23.32 -8.86 -16.21
C ASN A 10 23.40 -8.46 -14.72
N GLY A 11 22.48 -8.93 -13.88
CA GLY A 11 22.46 -8.65 -12.45
C GLY A 11 21.72 -7.37 -12.05
N GLY A 12 21.06 -6.70 -12.99
CA GLY A 12 20.20 -5.57 -12.66
C GLY A 12 18.94 -6.00 -11.88
N SER A 13 18.33 -5.04 -11.18
CA SER A 13 17.12 -5.30 -10.39
C SER A 13 15.94 -4.43 -10.79
N LEU A 14 14.72 -4.97 -10.64
CA LEU A 14 13.47 -4.27 -10.93
C LEU A 14 12.55 -4.22 -9.71
N VAL A 15 11.92 -3.07 -9.51
CA VAL A 15 10.73 -2.95 -8.67
C VAL A 15 9.57 -2.62 -9.61
N VAL A 16 8.62 -3.54 -9.70
CA VAL A 16 7.45 -3.46 -10.58
C VAL A 16 6.22 -3.21 -9.72
N LEU A 17 5.54 -2.10 -10.01
CA LEU A 17 4.28 -1.73 -9.41
C LEU A 17 3.23 -1.71 -10.51
N GLU A 18 2.33 -2.69 -10.53
CA GLU A 18 1.39 -2.82 -11.64
C GLU A 18 -0.05 -2.98 -11.16
N ASP A 19 -0.86 -1.98 -11.50
CA ASP A 19 -2.26 -1.89 -11.12
C ASP A 19 -3.14 -2.92 -11.87
N PRO A 20 -4.30 -3.30 -11.31
CA PRO A 20 -5.29 -4.09 -12.04
C PRO A 20 -5.70 -3.38 -13.32
N ARG A 21 -5.70 -4.12 -14.43
CA ARG A 21 -6.05 -3.58 -15.76
C ARG A 21 -7.38 -2.85 -15.80
N TYR A 22 -8.33 -3.30 -14.98
CA TYR A 22 -9.65 -2.68 -14.84
C TYR A 22 -9.58 -1.17 -14.52
N PHE A 23 -8.58 -0.74 -13.74
CA PHE A 23 -8.40 0.68 -13.36
C PHE A 23 -7.49 1.46 -14.31
N THR A 24 -7.09 0.85 -15.43
CA THR A 24 -6.16 1.44 -16.40
C THR A 24 -6.84 1.64 -17.77
N GLU A 25 -6.27 2.54 -18.58
CA GLU A 25 -6.73 2.76 -19.96
C GLU A 25 -6.24 1.67 -20.94
N PHE A 26 -5.48 0.66 -20.47
CA PHE A 26 -4.91 -0.38 -21.33
C PHE A 26 -5.94 -1.42 -21.78
N GLY A 27 -7.06 -1.57 -21.06
CA GLY A 27 -8.13 -2.51 -21.42
C GLY A 27 -7.61 -3.93 -21.70
N THR A 28 -7.85 -4.44 -22.90
CA THR A 28 -7.43 -5.78 -23.34
C THR A 28 -6.10 -5.80 -24.10
N ALA A 29 -5.35 -4.69 -24.14
CA ALA A 29 -4.06 -4.62 -24.81
C ALA A 29 -3.11 -5.70 -24.28
N ASN A 30 -2.13 -6.13 -25.09
CA ASN A 30 -1.11 -7.05 -24.60
C ASN A 30 -0.21 -6.33 -23.59
N ASP A 31 0.19 -7.04 -22.54
CA ASP A 31 1.18 -6.57 -21.58
C ASP A 31 2.45 -7.43 -21.66
N PRO A 32 3.50 -6.93 -22.35
CA PRO A 32 4.77 -7.62 -22.45
C PRO A 32 5.50 -7.80 -21.12
N LEU A 33 5.27 -6.94 -20.12
CA LEU A 33 5.93 -7.01 -18.82
C LEU A 33 5.35 -8.15 -17.99
N ALA A 34 4.02 -8.26 -17.83
CA ALA A 34 3.43 -9.43 -17.17
C ALA A 34 3.80 -10.74 -17.88
N ALA A 35 3.79 -10.76 -19.22
CA ALA A 35 4.20 -11.94 -19.97
C ALA A 35 5.68 -12.33 -19.70
N TYR A 36 6.55 -11.34 -19.56
CA TYR A 36 7.96 -11.53 -19.19
C TYR A 36 8.10 -12.06 -17.75
N LEU A 37 7.38 -11.48 -16.78
CA LEU A 37 7.40 -11.92 -15.38
C LEU A 37 6.93 -13.38 -15.24
N VAL A 38 5.86 -13.78 -15.93
CA VAL A 38 5.39 -15.17 -15.92
C VAL A 38 6.42 -16.10 -16.54
N ARG A 39 6.98 -15.73 -17.70
CA ARG A 39 7.86 -16.61 -18.47
C ARG A 39 9.21 -16.82 -17.79
N GLU A 40 9.85 -15.75 -17.35
CA GLU A 40 11.23 -15.79 -16.82
C GLU A 40 11.27 -15.94 -15.30
N TRP A 41 10.30 -15.35 -14.59
CA TRP A 41 10.29 -15.28 -13.13
C TRP A 41 9.24 -16.16 -12.48
N GLY A 42 8.29 -16.71 -13.23
CA GLY A 42 7.21 -17.54 -12.69
C GLY A 42 6.18 -16.75 -11.87
N ILE A 43 6.24 -15.41 -11.90
CA ILE A 43 5.35 -14.52 -11.17
C ILE A 43 4.25 -14.05 -12.11
N LYS A 44 3.00 -14.36 -11.77
CA LYS A 44 1.81 -13.96 -12.52
C LYS A 44 1.07 -12.85 -11.80
N LEU A 45 0.75 -11.79 -12.54
CA LEU A 45 -0.24 -10.79 -12.18
C LEU A 45 -1.62 -11.34 -12.56
N ASN A 46 -2.51 -11.56 -11.59
CA ASN A 46 -3.81 -12.18 -11.85
C ASN A 46 -4.82 -11.16 -12.35
N GLU A 47 -5.69 -11.54 -13.28
CA GLU A 47 -6.73 -10.67 -13.85
C GLU A 47 -7.92 -10.57 -12.89
N ASP A 48 -7.67 -10.01 -11.72
CA ASP A 48 -8.64 -9.83 -10.63
C ASP A 48 -8.43 -8.47 -9.93
N VAL A 49 -9.37 -8.15 -9.04
CA VAL A 49 -9.22 -7.10 -8.03
C VAL A 49 -9.47 -7.71 -6.67
N VAL A 50 -8.56 -7.48 -5.73
CA VAL A 50 -8.65 -7.99 -4.37
C VAL A 50 -9.77 -7.27 -3.63
N ILE A 51 -10.70 -8.05 -3.09
CA ILE A 51 -11.74 -7.62 -2.18
C ILE A 51 -11.41 -8.16 -0.79
N ASP A 52 -11.23 -7.24 0.16
CA ASP A 52 -10.85 -7.55 1.55
C ASP A 52 -11.93 -7.07 2.54
N PRO A 53 -12.72 -7.99 3.11
CA PRO A 53 -13.73 -7.68 4.12
C PRO A 53 -13.19 -7.05 5.40
N ALA A 54 -11.88 -7.11 5.66
CA ALA A 54 -11.29 -6.46 6.85
C ALA A 54 -11.52 -4.94 6.84
N SER A 55 -11.61 -4.33 5.65
CA SER A 55 -11.95 -2.92 5.48
C SER A 55 -13.45 -2.74 5.25
N SER A 56 -14.21 -2.64 6.35
CA SER A 56 -15.68 -2.55 6.33
C SER A 56 -16.24 -1.31 5.60
N GLN A 57 -15.46 -0.23 5.49
CA GLN A 57 -15.88 0.99 4.79
C GLN A 57 -15.58 0.95 3.29
N ASN A 58 -14.51 0.27 2.89
CA ASN A 58 -14.10 0.17 1.49
C ASN A 58 -13.33 -1.13 1.28
N PRO A 59 -13.99 -2.19 0.78
CA PRO A 59 -13.38 -3.51 0.66
C PRO A 59 -12.36 -3.59 -0.50
N PHE A 60 -12.23 -2.56 -1.33
CA PHE A 60 -11.14 -2.45 -2.31
C PHE A 60 -9.79 -2.04 -1.67
N GLN A 61 -9.75 -1.80 -0.36
CA GLN A 61 -8.50 -1.60 0.37
C GLN A 61 -8.03 -2.93 0.95
N ALA A 62 -7.16 -3.62 0.23
CA ALA A 62 -6.53 -4.82 0.76
C ALA A 62 -5.61 -4.44 1.92
N VAL A 63 -5.79 -5.10 3.07
CA VAL A 63 -5.00 -4.83 4.27
C VAL A 63 -4.15 -6.05 4.58
N SER A 64 -2.84 -5.89 4.48
CA SER A 64 -1.88 -6.91 4.87
C SER A 64 -1.36 -6.66 6.27
N SER A 65 -1.57 -7.63 7.15
CA SER A 65 -0.85 -7.80 8.42
C SER A 65 -0.01 -9.09 8.42
N LEU A 66 0.01 -9.81 7.30
CA LEU A 66 0.71 -11.08 7.11
C LEU A 66 1.95 -10.83 6.26
N TYR A 67 3.11 -11.01 6.90
CA TYR A 67 4.41 -10.76 6.32
C TYR A 67 5.21 -12.04 6.27
N ASN A 68 6.02 -12.21 5.23
CA ASN A 68 7.00 -13.28 5.23
C ASN A 68 8.09 -12.97 6.27
N PRO A 69 8.27 -13.81 7.30
CA PRO A 69 9.21 -13.50 8.38
C PRO A 69 10.67 -13.65 7.97
N ASN A 70 10.95 -14.27 6.81
CA ASN A 70 12.29 -14.68 6.40
C ASN A 70 12.86 -13.83 5.25
N HIS A 71 12.21 -12.72 4.89
CA HIS A 71 12.69 -11.86 3.79
C HIS A 71 13.12 -10.49 4.31
N ALA A 72 14.25 -9.98 3.82
CA ALA A 72 14.84 -8.72 4.30
C ALA A 72 13.91 -7.51 4.09
N ILE A 73 13.11 -7.51 3.03
CA ILE A 73 12.10 -6.46 2.75
C ILE A 73 11.06 -6.34 3.89
N THR A 74 10.69 -7.46 4.50
CA THR A 74 9.57 -7.55 5.45
C THR A 74 10.02 -7.70 6.91
N GLN A 75 11.30 -7.97 7.17
CA GLN A 75 11.83 -8.23 8.51
C GLN A 75 11.56 -7.10 9.53
N ASN A 76 11.52 -5.84 9.05
CA ASN A 76 11.31 -4.65 9.88
C ASN A 76 9.84 -4.20 9.94
N LEU A 77 8.93 -4.93 9.28
CA LEU A 77 7.50 -4.71 9.42
C LEU A 77 7.02 -5.42 10.67
N THR A 78 7.11 -4.72 11.79
CA THR A 78 6.63 -5.19 13.08
C THR A 78 5.10 -5.36 13.04
N SER A 79 4.55 -6.25 13.86
CA SER A 79 3.12 -6.63 13.86
C SER A 79 2.13 -5.47 14.14
N ASN A 80 2.63 -4.28 14.48
CA ASN A 80 1.86 -3.04 14.67
C ASN A 80 1.80 -2.14 13.42
N LEU A 81 2.54 -2.47 12.36
CA LEU A 81 2.46 -1.82 11.06
C LEU A 81 1.61 -2.71 10.16
N ILE A 82 0.59 -2.14 9.53
CA ILE A 82 -0.19 -2.78 8.46
C ILE A 82 0.26 -2.18 7.12
N VAL A 83 0.10 -2.92 6.04
CA VAL A 83 0.31 -2.40 4.68
C VAL A 83 -1.05 -2.34 4.01
N VAL A 84 -1.40 -1.18 3.48
CA VAL A 84 -2.69 -0.93 2.84
C VAL A 84 -2.49 -0.75 1.34
N MET A 85 -3.08 -1.65 0.57
CA MET A 85 -2.92 -1.76 -0.88
C MET A 85 -4.27 -1.47 -1.55
N PRO A 86 -4.62 -0.19 -1.79
CA PRO A 86 -5.88 0.16 -2.41
C PRO A 86 -5.91 -0.30 -3.87
N GLN A 87 -7.04 -0.89 -4.30
CA GLN A 87 -7.28 -1.34 -5.67
C GLN A 87 -6.17 -2.27 -6.18
N ALA A 88 -5.74 -3.22 -5.36
CA ALA A 88 -4.70 -4.17 -5.75
C ALA A 88 -5.27 -5.38 -6.49
N ARG A 89 -4.45 -5.98 -7.35
CA ARG A 89 -4.66 -7.33 -7.90
C ARG A 89 -3.85 -8.34 -7.12
N SER A 90 -4.23 -9.60 -7.19
CA SER A 90 -3.46 -10.69 -6.60
C SER A 90 -2.30 -11.11 -7.51
N LEU A 91 -1.29 -11.73 -6.90
CA LEU A 91 -0.15 -12.34 -7.57
C LEU A 91 -0.16 -13.86 -7.33
N SER A 92 0.42 -14.61 -8.26
CA SER A 92 0.63 -16.05 -8.11
C SER A 92 2.03 -16.48 -8.53
N ILE A 93 2.57 -17.45 -7.80
CA ILE A 93 3.77 -18.18 -8.19
C ILE A 93 3.31 -19.39 -8.99
N THR A 94 3.56 -19.37 -10.29
CA THR A 94 2.95 -20.31 -11.26
C THR A 94 3.77 -21.57 -11.49
N SER A 95 5.08 -21.49 -11.31
CA SER A 95 6.01 -22.60 -11.50
C SER A 95 7.36 -22.25 -10.92
N GLU A 96 8.08 -23.27 -10.46
CA GLU A 96 9.51 -23.14 -10.20
C GLU A 96 10.20 -22.77 -11.52
N LYS A 97 11.15 -21.85 -11.43
CA LYS A 97 11.97 -21.42 -12.56
C LYS A 97 13.41 -21.75 -12.24
N GLU A 98 14.13 -22.25 -13.23
CA GLU A 98 15.50 -22.67 -13.04
C GLU A 98 16.33 -21.49 -12.51
N ASN A 99 17.07 -21.72 -11.42
CA ASN A 99 17.90 -20.73 -10.74
C ASN A 99 17.17 -19.52 -10.14
N VAL A 100 15.84 -19.45 -10.19
CA VAL A 100 15.05 -18.36 -9.63
C VAL A 100 14.32 -18.82 -8.38
N THR A 101 14.56 -18.13 -7.27
CA THR A 101 13.82 -18.32 -6.01
C THR A 101 12.72 -17.28 -5.93
N GLN A 102 11.46 -17.70 -5.97
CA GLN A 102 10.32 -16.81 -5.74
C GLN A 102 9.92 -16.80 -4.27
N THR A 103 9.72 -15.61 -3.69
CA THR A 103 9.33 -15.46 -2.28
C THR A 103 8.17 -14.48 -2.16
N TRP A 104 7.05 -14.91 -1.58
CA TRP A 104 5.97 -13.99 -1.23
C TRP A 104 6.43 -13.04 -0.13
N LEU A 105 5.95 -11.79 -0.15
CA LEU A 105 6.31 -10.77 0.86
C LEU A 105 5.14 -10.45 1.78
N ILE A 106 4.00 -10.10 1.19
CA ILE A 106 2.76 -9.75 1.89
C ILE A 106 1.57 -10.49 1.29
N SER A 107 0.60 -10.81 2.14
CA SER A 107 -0.65 -11.44 1.70
C SER A 107 -1.87 -10.85 2.40
N THR A 108 -3.02 -11.02 1.76
CA THR A 108 -4.31 -10.80 2.42
C THR A 108 -4.56 -11.85 3.49
N ILE A 109 -5.61 -11.64 4.29
CA ILE A 109 -6.21 -12.66 5.15
C ILE A 109 -6.98 -13.71 4.32
N GLU A 110 -7.34 -14.83 4.95
CA GLU A 110 -8.05 -15.95 4.32
C GLU A 110 -9.43 -15.57 3.76
N THR A 111 -10.12 -14.61 4.37
CA THR A 111 -11.48 -14.21 3.96
C THR A 111 -11.53 -13.26 2.78
N ALA A 112 -10.40 -12.74 2.32
CA ALA A 112 -10.33 -11.94 1.10
C ALA A 112 -10.46 -12.84 -0.14
N TRP A 113 -10.81 -12.27 -1.29
CA TRP A 113 -10.84 -12.97 -2.57
C TRP A 113 -10.43 -12.05 -3.73
N GLY A 114 -10.00 -12.66 -4.84
CA GLY A 114 -9.71 -11.97 -6.09
C GLY A 114 -10.96 -11.99 -6.95
N GLU A 115 -11.68 -10.88 -6.99
CA GLU A 115 -12.89 -10.68 -7.77
C GLU A 115 -12.57 -10.52 -9.25
N THR A 116 -13.21 -11.34 -10.07
CA THR A 116 -13.02 -11.35 -11.52
C THR A 116 -14.16 -10.66 -12.29
N ASP A 117 -15.36 -10.53 -11.69
CA ASP A 117 -16.51 -9.85 -12.29
C ASP A 117 -16.90 -8.57 -11.54
N LEU A 118 -16.20 -7.49 -11.87
CA LEU A 118 -16.45 -6.16 -11.29
C LEU A 118 -17.70 -5.46 -11.84
N ASN A 119 -18.40 -6.06 -12.82
CA ASN A 119 -19.65 -5.50 -13.35
C ASN A 119 -20.89 -5.97 -12.58
N SER A 120 -20.74 -6.98 -11.72
CA SER A 120 -21.82 -7.47 -10.87
C SER A 120 -22.33 -6.37 -9.94
N GLU A 121 -23.66 -6.30 -9.75
CA GLU A 121 -24.29 -5.39 -8.79
C GLU A 121 -23.90 -5.69 -7.34
N GLN A 122 -23.48 -6.93 -7.06
CA GLN A 122 -23.02 -7.37 -5.76
C GLN A 122 -21.69 -8.08 -5.90
N LEU A 123 -20.66 -7.52 -5.26
CA LEU A 123 -19.37 -8.19 -5.09
C LEU A 123 -19.59 -9.34 -4.11
N SER A 124 -19.47 -10.56 -4.60
CA SER A 124 -19.61 -11.78 -3.82
C SER A 124 -18.67 -12.80 -4.39
N ASN A 125 -17.82 -13.36 -3.53
CA ASN A 125 -16.92 -14.42 -3.88
C ASN A 125 -17.66 -15.61 -4.51
N ASP A 126 -17.42 -15.84 -5.80
CA ASP A 126 -17.85 -17.02 -6.53
C ASP A 126 -16.70 -18.05 -6.59
N PRO A 127 -16.78 -19.17 -5.86
CA PRO A 127 -15.73 -20.18 -5.84
C PRO A 127 -15.43 -20.84 -7.20
N GLN A 128 -16.28 -20.65 -8.22
CA GLN A 128 -16.03 -21.21 -9.56
C GLN A 128 -15.05 -20.37 -10.39
N VAL A 129 -14.97 -19.07 -10.14
CA VAL A 129 -14.21 -18.12 -10.96
C VAL A 129 -13.22 -17.28 -10.16
N ASP A 130 -13.53 -17.00 -8.89
CA ASP A 130 -12.70 -16.19 -8.02
C ASP A 130 -11.68 -17.02 -7.26
N THR A 131 -10.58 -16.36 -6.89
CA THR A 131 -9.53 -16.98 -6.09
C THR A 131 -9.72 -16.63 -4.62
N GLN A 132 -9.94 -17.64 -3.77
CA GLN A 132 -10.01 -17.46 -2.32
C GLN A 132 -8.62 -17.13 -1.75
N GLY A 133 -8.59 -16.22 -0.77
CA GLY A 133 -7.39 -15.89 -0.03
C GLY A 133 -6.85 -17.04 0.85
N PRO A 134 -5.62 -16.86 1.37
CA PRO A 134 -4.80 -15.66 1.33
C PRO A 134 -4.18 -15.43 -0.06
N LEU A 135 -4.24 -14.18 -0.54
CA LEU A 135 -3.74 -13.76 -1.85
C LEU A 135 -2.43 -13.01 -1.68
N TYR A 136 -1.43 -13.32 -2.50
CA TYR A 136 -0.18 -12.57 -2.48
C TYR A 136 -0.39 -11.19 -3.09
N LEU A 137 0.04 -10.15 -2.38
CA LEU A 137 -0.02 -8.76 -2.84
C LEU A 137 1.35 -8.27 -3.34
N ALA A 138 2.42 -8.94 -2.90
CA ALA A 138 3.77 -8.73 -3.40
C ALA A 138 4.60 -10.01 -3.37
N VAL A 139 5.43 -10.21 -4.39
CA VAL A 139 6.31 -11.38 -4.57
C VAL A 139 7.66 -10.91 -5.12
N THR A 140 8.75 -11.50 -4.62
CA THR A 140 10.09 -11.32 -5.19
C THR A 140 10.50 -12.52 -6.01
N GLY A 141 11.46 -12.30 -6.91
CA GLY A 141 12.22 -13.35 -7.58
C GLY A 141 13.70 -12.99 -7.57
N GLU A 142 14.56 -13.92 -7.18
CA GLU A 142 16.01 -13.73 -7.19
C GLU A 142 16.67 -14.84 -8.00
N ASN A 143 17.50 -14.47 -8.98
CA ASN A 143 18.24 -15.41 -9.80
C ASN A 143 19.64 -15.66 -9.21
N ALA A 144 19.90 -16.87 -8.74
CA ALA A 144 21.15 -17.24 -8.08
C ALA A 144 22.38 -17.27 -9.02
N VAL A 145 22.17 -17.33 -10.33
CA VAL A 145 23.26 -17.38 -11.32
C VAL A 145 23.62 -15.98 -11.81
N THR A 146 22.62 -15.16 -12.15
CA THR A 146 22.85 -13.81 -12.68
C THR A 146 22.95 -12.74 -11.60
N GLY A 147 22.44 -13.01 -10.39
CA GLY A 147 22.24 -12.00 -9.34
C GLY A 147 21.04 -11.09 -9.56
N GLY A 148 20.34 -11.22 -10.70
CA GLY A 148 19.21 -10.35 -11.02
C GLY A 148 18.03 -10.54 -10.08
N ARG A 149 17.37 -9.44 -9.72
CA ARG A 149 16.25 -9.43 -8.76
C ARG A 149 15.01 -8.75 -9.33
N VAL A 150 13.84 -9.23 -8.95
CA VAL A 150 12.57 -8.56 -9.20
C VAL A 150 11.75 -8.49 -7.92
N VAL A 151 11.12 -7.37 -7.67
CA VAL A 151 10.05 -7.20 -6.67
C VAL A 151 8.80 -6.79 -7.42
N VAL A 152 7.71 -7.52 -7.27
CA VAL A 152 6.45 -7.27 -7.99
C VAL A 152 5.35 -7.01 -6.98
N TYR A 153 4.62 -5.93 -7.18
CA TYR A 153 3.44 -5.53 -6.40
C TYR A 153 2.21 -5.46 -7.28
N GLY A 154 1.06 -5.85 -6.73
CA GLY A 154 -0.24 -5.80 -7.40
C GLY A 154 -0.91 -4.42 -7.44
N ASN A 155 -0.23 -3.34 -7.04
CA ASN A 155 -0.64 -1.97 -7.30
C ASN A 155 0.55 -1.00 -7.21
N SER A 156 0.32 0.22 -7.70
CA SER A 156 1.19 1.39 -7.54
C SER A 156 0.72 2.33 -6.44
N LEU A 157 -0.59 2.33 -6.15
CA LEU A 157 -1.23 3.28 -5.26
C LEU A 157 -0.81 3.18 -3.80
N PHE A 158 -0.15 2.11 -3.35
CA PHE A 158 0.37 2.07 -1.98
C PHE A 158 1.57 3.02 -1.78
N ALA A 159 2.31 3.33 -2.85
CA ALA A 159 3.56 4.07 -2.81
C ALA A 159 3.43 5.57 -3.14
N ILE A 160 2.21 6.07 -3.43
CA ILE A 160 1.97 7.50 -3.70
C ILE A 160 2.00 8.32 -2.40
N ASP A 161 2.30 9.62 -2.49
CA ASP A 161 2.46 10.53 -1.35
C ASP A 161 1.39 10.41 -0.26
N VAL A 162 0.10 10.31 -0.65
CA VAL A 162 -1.01 10.25 0.32
C VAL A 162 -1.04 8.94 1.11
N ASN A 163 -0.49 7.86 0.56
CA ASN A 163 -0.47 6.53 1.18
C ASN A 163 0.94 6.14 1.68
N PHE A 164 1.99 6.85 1.27
CA PHE A 164 3.37 6.53 1.57
C PHE A 164 3.68 6.62 3.07
N ASP A 165 3.27 7.72 3.72
CA ASP A 165 3.49 7.95 5.15
C ASP A 165 2.50 7.19 6.04
N VAL A 166 1.61 6.39 5.45
CA VAL A 166 0.54 5.70 6.17
C VAL A 166 0.99 4.27 6.50
N TYR A 167 1.00 3.95 7.79
CA TYR A 167 1.32 2.64 8.34
C TYR A 167 2.70 2.12 7.87
N GLY A 168 2.76 0.97 7.19
CA GLY A 168 3.99 0.33 6.71
C GLY A 168 4.25 0.50 5.20
N ASN A 169 3.47 1.30 4.48
CA ASN A 169 3.57 1.41 3.02
C ASN A 169 4.93 1.96 2.55
N GLY A 170 5.35 3.09 3.11
CA GLY A 170 6.66 3.68 2.81
C GLY A 170 7.81 2.77 3.20
N ASN A 171 7.69 2.03 4.32
CA ASN A 171 8.68 1.02 4.71
C ASN A 171 8.78 -0.10 3.66
N MET A 172 7.65 -0.64 3.18
CA MET A 172 7.65 -1.66 2.13
C MET A 172 8.33 -1.19 0.85
N PHE A 173 8.01 0.03 0.39
CA PHE A 173 8.56 0.55 -0.86
C PHE A 173 10.07 0.81 -0.73
N ILE A 174 10.51 1.49 0.33
CA ILE A 174 11.93 1.80 0.55
C ILE A 174 12.74 0.52 0.72
N ASN A 175 12.27 -0.43 1.54
CA ASN A 175 12.97 -1.68 1.74
C ASN A 175 13.11 -2.48 0.43
N SER A 176 12.12 -2.39 -0.47
CA SER A 176 12.19 -3.03 -1.79
C SER A 176 13.23 -2.38 -2.70
N VAL A 177 13.34 -1.06 -2.69
CA VAL A 177 14.37 -0.32 -3.45
C VAL A 177 15.76 -0.64 -2.90
N ASP A 178 15.94 -0.62 -1.58
CA ASP A 178 17.21 -0.94 -0.92
C ASP A 178 17.65 -2.38 -1.20
N TRP A 179 16.71 -3.34 -1.14
CA TRP A 179 16.98 -4.75 -1.46
C TRP A 179 17.30 -4.95 -2.94
N ALA A 180 16.57 -4.28 -3.84
CA ALA A 180 16.84 -4.31 -5.27
C ALA A 180 18.20 -3.67 -5.61
N ALA A 181 18.64 -2.67 -4.84
CA ALA A 181 19.93 -2.02 -5.03
C ALA A 181 21.12 -2.79 -4.39
N GLU A 182 20.91 -4.02 -3.90
CA GLU A 182 21.89 -4.84 -3.18
C GLU A 182 22.47 -4.16 -1.91
N GLN A 183 21.72 -3.22 -1.32
CA GLN A 183 22.12 -2.49 -0.10
C GLN A 183 21.55 -3.16 1.16
N GLU A 184 21.67 -4.49 1.25
CA GLU A 184 21.09 -5.26 2.36
C GLU A 184 21.68 -4.86 3.72
N ASP A 185 22.94 -4.41 3.76
CA ASP A 185 23.58 -3.87 4.97
C ASP A 185 22.89 -2.60 5.51
N LEU A 186 22.21 -1.81 4.67
CA LEU A 186 21.44 -0.63 5.09
C LEU A 186 20.06 -0.99 5.65
N LEU A 187 19.48 -2.14 5.28
CA LEU A 187 18.18 -2.61 5.79
C LEU A 187 18.22 -2.88 7.30
N ASN A 188 19.38 -3.24 7.85
CA ASN A 188 19.59 -3.36 9.30
C ASN A 188 19.76 -2.01 10.03
N ILE A 189 19.97 -0.90 9.31
CA ILE A 189 20.26 0.44 9.88
C ILE A 189 19.12 1.45 9.60
N THR A 190 18.20 1.15 8.69
CA THR A 190 17.02 2.00 8.41
C THR A 190 15.93 1.79 9.48
N THR A 191 16.26 2.14 10.72
CA THR A 191 15.28 2.72 11.65
C THR A 191 15.86 4.04 12.13
N ARG A 192 15.72 5.09 11.32
CA ARG A 192 15.62 6.41 11.93
C ARG A 192 14.38 6.36 12.80
N PRO A 193 14.45 6.68 14.10
CA PRO A 193 13.24 6.84 14.88
C PRO A 193 12.42 7.89 14.15
N GLN A 194 11.32 7.47 13.52
CA GLN A 194 10.39 8.42 12.97
C GLN A 194 10.02 9.32 14.14
N THR A 195 10.19 10.63 13.96
CA THR A 195 9.50 11.55 14.85
C THR A 195 8.03 11.22 14.65
N GLN A 196 7.45 10.46 15.57
CA GLN A 196 6.04 10.10 15.56
C GLN A 196 5.26 11.41 15.66
N ARG A 197 4.98 12.02 14.51
CA ARG A 197 4.02 13.11 14.41
C ARG A 197 2.67 12.42 14.32
N ILE A 198 2.22 11.90 15.45
CA ILE A 198 0.87 11.38 15.56
C ILE A 198 -0.04 12.59 15.48
N PHE A 199 -0.62 12.83 14.30
CA PHE A 199 -1.76 13.71 14.19
C PHE A 199 -2.96 12.96 14.79
N MET A 200 -3.12 13.07 16.10
CA MET A 200 -4.34 12.62 16.76
C MET A 200 -5.43 13.59 16.35
N ALA A 201 -6.19 13.22 15.31
CA ALA A 201 -7.39 13.95 14.95
C ALA A 201 -8.27 14.08 16.22
N PRO A 202 -8.71 15.29 16.59
CA PRO A 202 -9.58 15.46 17.73
C PRO A 202 -10.81 14.56 17.56
N SER A 203 -11.22 13.86 18.61
CA SER A 203 -12.52 13.18 18.60
C SER A 203 -13.62 14.16 18.20
N ASN A 204 -14.74 13.66 17.65
CA ASN A 204 -15.87 14.52 17.22
C ASN A 204 -16.29 15.53 18.30
N LEU A 205 -16.21 15.13 19.57
CA LEU A 205 -16.47 16.01 20.70
C LEU A 205 -15.39 17.10 20.88
N ASN A 206 -14.11 16.75 20.80
CA ASN A 206 -13.01 17.71 20.92
C ASN A 206 -13.00 18.72 19.75
N PHE A 207 -13.32 18.27 18.54
CA PHE A 207 -13.46 19.13 17.38
C PHE A 207 -14.62 20.13 17.57
N LEU A 208 -15.77 19.65 18.04
CA LEU A 208 -16.93 20.50 18.32
C LEU A 208 -16.63 21.55 19.41
N ILE A 209 -15.95 21.17 20.49
CA ILE A 209 -15.52 22.10 21.55
C ILE A 209 -14.56 23.16 20.99
N LEU A 210 -13.58 22.76 20.17
CA LEU A 210 -12.62 23.67 19.55
C LEU A 210 -13.33 24.71 18.66
N VAL A 211 -14.26 24.28 17.81
CA VAL A 211 -15.06 25.15 16.94
C VAL A 211 -15.90 26.11 17.78
N LEU A 212 -16.57 25.61 18.83
CA LEU A 212 -17.40 26.43 19.72
C LEU A 212 -16.55 27.52 20.42
N LEU A 213 -15.39 27.17 20.95
CA LEU A 213 -14.52 28.13 21.65
C LEU A 213 -13.98 29.21 20.71
N THR A 214 -13.54 28.82 19.51
CA THR A 214 -12.83 29.74 18.59
C THR A 214 -13.78 30.59 17.75
N VAL A 215 -14.93 30.06 17.33
CA VAL A 215 -15.87 30.75 16.45
C VAL A 215 -16.95 31.50 17.24
N ILE A 216 -17.34 31.00 18.41
CA ILE A 216 -18.43 31.59 19.20
C ILE A 216 -17.89 32.32 20.43
N VAL A 217 -17.18 31.61 21.32
CA VAL A 217 -16.82 32.16 22.64
C VAL A 217 -15.82 33.31 22.53
N LEU A 218 -14.72 33.12 21.79
CA LEU A 218 -13.69 34.16 21.63
C LEU A 218 -14.23 35.45 21.00
N PRO A 219 -14.91 35.41 19.83
CA PRO A 219 -15.54 36.60 19.26
C PRO A 219 -16.61 37.20 20.18
N GLY A 220 -17.40 36.35 20.86
CA GLY A 220 -18.40 36.78 21.84
C GLY A 220 -17.79 37.57 23.00
N MET A 221 -16.64 37.13 23.53
CA MET A 221 -15.92 37.87 24.57
C MET A 221 -15.44 39.23 24.06
N VAL A 222 -14.90 39.30 22.85
CA VAL A 222 -14.45 40.58 22.25
C VAL A 222 -15.61 41.57 22.14
N VAL A 223 -16.77 41.12 21.66
CA VAL A 223 -17.99 41.94 21.58
C VAL A 223 -18.45 42.37 22.97
N PHE A 224 -18.49 41.44 23.93
CA PHE A 224 -18.89 41.72 25.30
C PHE A 224 -18.01 42.81 25.94
N PHE A 225 -16.69 42.63 25.92
CA PHE A 225 -15.76 43.62 26.48
C PHE A 225 -15.81 44.95 25.72
N GLY A 226 -16.00 44.92 24.40
CA GLY A 226 -16.21 46.11 23.59
C GLY A 226 -17.44 46.91 24.04
N ILE A 227 -18.57 46.24 24.25
CA ILE A 227 -19.82 46.85 24.74
C ILE A 227 -19.64 47.35 26.17
N SER A 228 -19.07 46.55 27.07
CA SER A 228 -18.81 46.96 28.46
C SER A 228 -17.94 48.21 28.55
N ALA A 229 -16.86 48.27 27.76
CA ALA A 229 -15.97 49.43 27.70
C ALA A 229 -16.66 50.66 27.08
N TRP A 230 -17.56 50.49 26.12
CA TRP A 230 -18.37 51.58 25.57
C TRP A 230 -19.35 52.14 26.61
N ILE A 231 -20.08 51.28 27.33
CA ILE A 231 -21.02 51.69 28.39
C ILE A 231 -20.27 52.38 29.54
N ALA A 232 -19.15 51.82 29.98
CA ALA A 232 -18.36 52.40 31.07
C ALA A 232 -17.81 53.80 30.72
N ARG A 233 -17.41 54.02 29.46
CA ARG A 233 -17.01 55.35 28.98
C ARG A 233 -18.18 56.33 28.96
N ARG A 234 -19.36 55.90 28.51
CA ARG A 234 -20.58 56.74 28.47
C ARG A 234 -21.12 57.12 29.86
N ARG A 235 -20.81 56.36 30.92
CA ARG A 235 -21.23 56.69 32.29
C ARG A 235 -20.29 57.67 33.01
N LYS A 236 -19.07 57.89 32.48
CA LYS A 236 -18.06 58.79 33.07
C LYS A 236 -17.97 60.16 32.40
N GLY A 237 -18.59 60.34 31.23
CA GLY A 237 -18.77 61.63 30.57
C GLY A 237 -20.23 62.03 30.62
#